data_AF-A0A809N2Y3-F1
#
_entry.id   AF-A0A809N2Y3-F1
#
_cell.length_a   1.000
_cell.length_b   1.000
_cell.length_c   1.000
_cell.angle_alpha   90.00
_cell.angle_beta   90.00
_cell.angle_gamma   90.00
#
_symmetry.space_group_name_H-M   'P 1'
#
loop_
_entity.id
_entity.type
_entity.pdbx_description
1 polymer ?
#
loop_
_entity_poly.entity_id
_entity_poly.type
_entity_poly.pdbx_seq_one_letter_code
_entity_poly.pdbx_strand_id
1 'polypeptide(L)' 'MIEEQFPLIQTWYVDTIAEEPKLVHLYRKVGFQQLPDRETTINEHMHIIYFVKVRS' A
#
# COMPACT_ATOMS: atom_id res chain seq x y z
N MET A 1 -7.72 -3.31 -14.52
CA MET A 1 -6.90 -2.80 -13.39
C MET A 1 -5.79 -1.91 -13.92
N ILE A 2 -5.24 -0.95 -13.15
CA ILE A 2 -4.12 -0.11 -13.65
C ILE A 2 -2.90 -0.97 -13.97
N GLU A 3 -2.69 -2.08 -13.25
CA GLU A 3 -1.59 -3.01 -13.51
C GLU A 3 -1.68 -3.70 -14.88
N GLU A 4 -2.88 -3.83 -15.46
CA GLU A 4 -3.09 -4.41 -16.79
C GLU A 4 -2.67 -3.43 -17.90
N GLN A 5 -2.70 -2.13 -17.62
CA GLN A 5 -2.29 -1.09 -18.57
C GLN A 5 -0.76 -0.95 -18.65
N PHE A 6 -0.03 -1.42 -17.63
CA PHE A 6 1.43 -1.34 -17.56
C PHE A 6 2.05 -2.73 -17.35
N PRO A 7 2.02 -3.60 -18.36
CA PRO A 7 2.36 -5.01 -18.20
C PRO A 7 3.83 -5.28 -17.83
N LEU A 8 4.72 -4.34 -18.11
CA LEU A 8 6.15 -4.45 -17.82
C LEU A 8 6.50 -4.09 -16.37
N ILE A 9 5.60 -3.42 -15.64
CA ILE A 9 5.85 -3.05 -14.23
C ILE A 9 5.78 -4.30 -13.35
N GLN A 10 6.88 -4.56 -12.65
CA GLN A 10 7.05 -5.71 -11.76
C GLN A 10 6.67 -5.43 -10.31
N THR A 11 6.69 -4.16 -9.91
CA THR A 11 6.48 -3.79 -8.51
C THR A 11 5.68 -2.51 -8.41
N TRP A 12 4.64 -2.55 -7.60
CA TRP A 12 3.79 -1.41 -7.29
C TRP A 12 3.97 -1.05 -5.82
N TYR A 13 4.06 0.25 -5.56
CA TYR A 13 4.10 0.80 -4.22
C TYR A 13 2.87 1.67 -4.01
N VAL A 14 2.29 1.61 -2.82
CA VAL A 14 1.22 2.51 -2.42
C VAL A 14 1.40 2.90 -0.96
N ASP A 15 1.22 4.18 -0.70
CA ASP A 15 1.35 4.77 0.62
C ASP A 15 -0.05 5.21 1.04
N THR A 16 -0.45 4.95 2.28
CA THR A 16 -1.79 5.27 2.76
C THR A 16 -1.78 5.65 4.23
N ILE A 17 -2.88 6.26 4.68
CA ILE A 17 -3.08 6.62 6.08
C ILE A 17 -3.49 5.37 6.86
N ALA A 18 -2.79 5.06 7.94
CA ALA A 18 -3.03 3.88 8.77
C ALA A 18 -4.43 3.90 9.40
N GLU A 19 -4.92 5.10 9.72
CA GLU A 19 -6.23 5.37 10.32
C GLU A 19 -7.41 5.23 9.35
N GLU A 20 -7.17 4.89 8.07
CA GLU A 20 -8.21 4.64 7.06
C GLU A 20 -8.42 3.13 6.85
N PRO A 21 -9.09 2.40 7.78
CA PRO A 21 -9.12 0.94 7.80
C PRO A 21 -9.74 0.33 6.53
N LYS A 22 -10.64 1.07 5.86
CA LYS A 22 -11.24 0.64 4.59
C LYS A 22 -10.19 0.58 3.47
N LEU A 23 -9.30 1.57 3.39
CA LEU A 23 -8.22 1.60 2.40
C LEU A 23 -7.18 0.54 2.71
N VAL A 24 -6.77 0.42 3.99
CA VAL A 24 -5.86 -0.63 4.45
C VAL A 24 -6.37 -2.02 4.09
N HIS A 25 -7.66 -2.28 4.35
CA HIS A 25 -8.29 -3.56 4.00
C HIS A 25 -8.34 -3.77 2.47
N LEU A 26 -8.68 -2.74 1.70
CA LEU A 26 -8.72 -2.79 0.24
C LEU A 26 -7.36 -3.20 -0.34
N TYR A 27 -6.27 -2.54 0.06
CA TYR A 27 -4.93 -2.85 -0.47
C TYR A 27 -4.49 -4.27 -0.14
N ARG A 28 -4.73 -4.74 1.09
CA ARG A 28 -4.48 -6.14 1.45
C ARG A 28 -5.29 -7.11 0.59
N LYS A 29 -6.58 -6.81 0.36
CA LYS A 29 -7.48 -7.65 -0.47
C LYS A 29 -7.03 -7.75 -1.92
N VAL A 30 -6.46 -6.68 -2.48
CA VAL A 30 -5.97 -6.68 -3.88
C VAL A 30 -4.51 -7.15 -4.02
N GLY A 31 -3.94 -7.75 -2.97
CA GLY A 31 -2.67 -8.45 -3.01
C GLY A 31 -1.45 -7.59 -2.66
N PHE A 32 -1.63 -6.39 -2.12
CA PHE A 32 -0.52 -5.64 -1.55
C PHE A 32 -0.15 -6.16 -0.16
N GLN A 33 1.15 -6.23 0.11
CA GLN A 33 1.74 -6.59 1.37
C GLN A 33 2.23 -5.32 2.08
N GLN A 34 1.86 -5.14 3.34
CA GLN A 34 2.35 -4.02 4.13
C GLN A 34 3.83 -4.23 4.46
N LEU A 35 4.63 -3.18 4.39
CA LEU A 35 6.00 -3.20 4.86
C LEU A 35 6.01 -3.09 6.39
N PRO A 36 6.44 -4.14 7.12
CA PRO A 36 6.17 -4.28 8.56
C PRO A 36 6.85 -3.23 9.45
N ASP A 37 8.00 -2.69 9.01
CA ASP A 37 8.82 -1.76 9.80
C ASP A 37 8.93 -0.38 9.14
N ARG A 38 7.97 -0.04 8.26
CA ARG A 38 7.94 1.25 7.57
C ARG A 38 6.66 1.98 7.90
N GLU A 39 6.81 3.06 8.66
CA GLU A 39 5.75 3.99 9.01
C GLU A 39 6.32 5.41 9.11
N THR A 40 5.53 6.42 8.78
CA THR A 40 5.90 7.83 8.97
C THR A 40 4.79 8.56 9.70
N THR A 41 5.09 9.02 10.92
CA THR A 41 4.20 9.88 11.68
C THR A 41 4.17 11.28 11.05
N ILE A 42 3.01 11.71 10.58
CA ILE A 42 2.78 13.09 10.15
C ILE A 42 2.47 13.96 11.38
N ASN A 43 1.60 13.45 12.26
CA ASN A 43 1.26 14.01 13.56
C ASN A 43 0.70 12.91 14.48
N GLU A 44 0.30 13.26 15.70
CA GLU A 44 -0.22 12.34 16.73
C GLU A 44 -1.45 11.52 16.33
N HIS A 45 -2.14 11.89 15.25
CA HIS A 45 -3.37 11.26 14.78
C HIS A 45 -3.29 10.79 13.32
N MET A 46 -2.11 10.82 12.71
CA MET A 46 -1.97 10.50 11.30
C MET A 46 -0.63 9.85 11.00
N HIS A 47 -0.70 8.59 10.56
CA HIS A 47 0.47 7.78 10.22
C HIS A 47 0.38 7.31 8.77
N ILE A 48 1.47 7.46 8.02
CA ILE A 48 1.59 6.87 6.69
C ILE A 48 2.21 5.48 6.82
N ILE A 49 1.51 4.48 6.31
CA ILE A 49 2.02 3.12 6.15
C ILE A 49 2.22 2.80 4.68
N TYR A 50 3.14 1.87 4.42
CA TYR A 50 3.64 1.60 3.07
C TYR A 50 3.30 0.18 2.67
N PHE A 51 2.93 0.02 1.41
CA PHE A 51 2.57 -1.26 0.82
C PHE A 51 3.37 -1.52 -0.45
N VAL A 52 3.62 -2.81 -0.71
CA VAL A 52 4.24 -3.29 -1.94
C VAL A 52 3.43 -4.43 -2.54
N LYS A 53 3.33 -4.47 -3.86
CA LYS A 53 2.79 -5.62 -4.60
C LYS A 53 3.78 -5.99 -5.69
N VAL A 54 4.33 -7.18 -5.58
CA VAL A 54 5.23 -7.75 -6.58
C VAL A 54 4.40 -8.63 -7.52
N ARG A 55 4.51 -8.38 -8.82
CA ARG A 55 3.88 -9.21 -9.84
C ARG A 55 4.60 -10.57 -9.87
N SER A 56 3.86 -11.63 -9.58
CA SER A 56 4.28 -13.02 -9.70
C SER A 56 4.13 -13.55 -11.12
#